data_AF-A0A6S7IBG0-F1
#
_entry.id   AF-A0A6S7IBG0-F1
#
_cell.length_a   1.000
_cell.length_b   1.000
_cell.length_c   1.000
_cell.angle_alpha   90.00
_cell.angle_beta   90.00
_cell.angle_gamma   90.00
#
_symmetry.space_group_name_H-M   'P 1'
#
loop_
_entity.id
_entity.type
_entity.pdbx_description
1 polymer ?
#
loop_
_entity_poly.entity_id
_entity_poly.type
_entity_poly.pdbx_seq_one_letter_code
_entity_poly.pdbx_strand_id
1 'polypeptide(L)'
;MATCRAEYEQFLLVMLAEDCLEEEGVIMLYDASILNSPYIPYKHYPKFNLDNLTADECLVRFRFEKDDISRLADAMRIPEKIVCPNRTVASKIEGLCIMLQRFAYPNRYCDMVSCFGRSVSELCYIFNEMVDITSLRHGHLLQSFDQEWLQPNNLKKYADAVYENGGALENCWGFVDGTVRPICRPTKNQKVAYNRHKKVHAIKFQSVVAANGLIANLFGPVEGKRHDARMLTMSGLLTQLEQHSHAPDGSPLCIYGDPAYPLRVHLQSPYKNNNQTDAQKAFNTSMSRVRVSVEWIFGDIIGHWKFLDFKKDLKLGLSAVGKQYAVAALLRNALTCLYGSTTTNYFYLETPTIEQYFQT
;
A
#
# COMPACT_ATOMS: atom_id res chain seq x y z
N MET A 1 -21.46 6.60 -17.54
CA MET A 1 -22.05 7.93 -17.28
C MET A 1 -22.75 8.52 -18.51
N ALA A 2 -22.23 8.37 -19.73
CA ALA A 2 -22.96 8.79 -20.94
C ALA A 2 -24.25 7.98 -21.19
N THR A 3 -24.23 6.67 -20.93
CA THR A 3 -25.41 5.78 -21.00
C THR A 3 -26.50 6.15 -20.00
N CYS A 4 -26.14 6.42 -18.75
CA CYS A 4 -27.07 6.84 -17.69
C CYS A 4 -27.75 8.20 -17.98
N ARG A 5 -27.09 9.10 -18.74
CA ARG A 5 -27.67 10.40 -19.11
C ARG A 5 -28.73 10.27 -20.20
N ALA A 6 -28.46 9.49 -21.24
CA ALA A 6 -29.44 9.22 -22.29
C ALA A 6 -30.67 8.47 -21.73
N GLU A 7 -30.44 7.54 -20.80
CA GLU A 7 -31.52 6.82 -20.10
C GLU A 7 -32.35 7.75 -19.19
N TYR A 8 -31.72 8.73 -18.52
CA TYR A 8 -32.43 9.72 -17.68
C TYR A 8 -33.20 10.75 -18.52
N GLU A 9 -32.62 11.22 -19.63
CA GLU A 9 -33.30 12.07 -20.61
C GLU A 9 -34.54 11.36 -21.18
N GLN A 10 -34.40 10.08 -21.53
CA GLN A 10 -35.51 9.29 -22.02
C GLN A 10 -36.56 9.00 -20.94
N PHE A 11 -36.15 8.80 -19.69
CA PHE A 11 -37.07 8.66 -18.55
C PHE A 11 -37.88 9.94 -18.30
N LEU A 12 -37.24 11.12 -18.31
CA LEU A 12 -37.96 12.39 -18.13
C LEU A 12 -38.94 12.66 -19.27
N LEU A 13 -38.59 12.30 -20.52
CA LEU A 13 -39.48 12.39 -21.68
C LEU A 13 -40.67 11.42 -21.58
N VAL A 14 -40.47 10.22 -21.04
CA VAL A 14 -41.57 9.26 -20.78
C VAL A 14 -42.50 9.81 -19.70
N MET A 15 -41.95 10.35 -18.60
CA MET A 15 -42.76 10.94 -17.53
C MET A 15 -43.57 12.17 -17.99
N LEU A 16 -43.06 12.94 -18.96
CA LEU A 16 -43.79 14.02 -19.62
C LEU A 16 -44.91 13.47 -20.52
N ALA A 17 -44.62 12.43 -21.31
CA ALA A 17 -45.58 11.80 -22.19
C ALA A 17 -46.70 11.06 -21.44
N GLU A 18 -46.47 10.67 -20.18
CA GLU A 18 -47.45 10.06 -19.28
C GLU A 18 -48.16 11.09 -18.37
N ASP A 19 -48.06 12.40 -18.65
CA ASP A 19 -48.63 13.50 -17.86
C ASP A 19 -48.26 13.46 -16.36
N CYS A 20 -47.17 12.77 -16.01
CA CYS A 20 -46.68 12.65 -14.64
C CYS A 20 -45.79 13.83 -14.23
N LEU A 21 -45.28 14.58 -15.21
CA LEU A 21 -44.51 15.81 -15.03
C LEU A 21 -44.96 16.85 -16.05
N GLU A 22 -45.06 18.10 -15.62
CA GLU A 22 -45.28 19.23 -16.53
C GLU A 22 -43.95 19.65 -17.20
N GLU A 23 -44.01 20.34 -18.36
CA GLU A 23 -42.82 20.78 -19.10
C GLU A 23 -41.83 21.56 -18.23
N GLU A 24 -42.34 22.45 -17.38
CA GLU A 24 -41.53 23.24 -16.44
C GLU A 24 -40.84 22.35 -15.39
N GLY A 25 -41.53 21.29 -14.94
CA GLY A 25 -40.98 20.29 -14.03
C GLY A 25 -39.88 19.44 -14.67
N VAL A 26 -40.02 19.10 -15.96
CA VAL A 26 -38.99 18.40 -16.74
C VAL A 26 -37.76 19.28 -16.91
N ILE A 27 -37.92 20.56 -17.27
CA ILE A 27 -36.81 21.51 -17.41
C ILE A 27 -36.08 21.67 -16.09
N MET A 28 -36.80 21.86 -14.97
CA MET A 28 -36.20 21.98 -13.64
C MET A 28 -35.40 20.72 -13.25
N LEU A 29 -35.95 19.52 -13.48
CA LEU A 29 -35.28 18.25 -13.16
C LEU A 29 -34.09 17.97 -14.10
N TYR A 30 -34.22 18.34 -15.37
CA TYR A 30 -33.15 18.27 -16.36
C TYR A 30 -32.00 19.22 -16.01
N ASP A 31 -32.29 20.48 -15.70
CA ASP A 31 -31.32 21.47 -15.29
C ASP A 31 -30.64 21.09 -13.97
N ALA A 32 -31.40 20.58 -12.99
CA ALA A 32 -30.84 20.05 -11.75
C ALA A 32 -29.90 18.84 -11.97
N SER A 33 -30.12 18.06 -13.04
CA SER A 33 -29.24 16.95 -13.44
C SER A 33 -27.98 17.43 -14.17
N ILE A 34 -28.07 18.54 -14.93
CA ILE A 34 -26.94 19.19 -15.60
C ILE A 34 -26.06 19.97 -14.62
N LEU A 35 -26.66 20.61 -13.62
CA LEU A 35 -25.99 21.52 -12.67
C LEU A 35 -25.08 20.85 -11.63
N ASN A 36 -24.95 19.53 -11.63
CA ASN A 36 -24.22 18.82 -10.56
C ASN A 36 -22.83 18.26 -10.93
N SER A 37 -22.31 18.50 -12.14
CA SER A 37 -20.86 18.37 -12.35
C SER A 37 -20.34 19.12 -13.58
N PRO A 38 -19.44 20.11 -13.42
CA PRO A 38 -18.80 20.77 -14.56
C PRO A 38 -18.02 19.74 -15.40
N TYR A 39 -18.38 19.61 -16.68
CA TYR A 39 -17.67 18.76 -17.64
C TYR A 39 -16.30 19.38 -17.95
N ILE A 40 -15.22 18.65 -17.65
CA ILE A 40 -13.87 19.05 -18.05
C ILE A 40 -13.64 18.54 -19.47
N PRO A 41 -13.36 19.42 -20.46
CA PRO A 41 -13.12 19.03 -21.84
C PRO A 41 -11.74 18.39 -21.99
N TYR A 42 -11.60 17.17 -21.48
CA TYR A 42 -10.32 16.44 -21.42
C TYR A 42 -9.64 16.29 -22.80
N LYS A 43 -10.43 16.31 -23.89
CA LYS A 43 -9.96 16.25 -25.27
C LYS A 43 -9.12 17.45 -25.70
N HIS A 44 -9.21 18.58 -24.98
CA HIS A 44 -8.41 19.78 -25.25
C HIS A 44 -7.01 19.71 -24.63
N TYR A 45 -6.75 18.73 -23.75
CA TYR A 45 -5.43 18.55 -23.15
C TYR A 45 -4.62 17.54 -23.97
N PRO A 46 -3.29 17.74 -24.07
CA PRO A 46 -2.42 16.80 -24.76
C PRO A 46 -2.44 15.44 -24.07
N LYS A 47 -2.14 14.40 -24.84
CA LYS A 47 -1.90 13.07 -24.28
C LYS A 47 -0.62 13.07 -23.44
N PHE A 48 -0.62 12.25 -22.39
CA PHE A 48 0.53 12.11 -21.52
C PHE A 48 1.77 11.68 -22.30
N ASN A 49 2.88 12.37 -22.06
CA ASN A 49 4.21 11.95 -22.47
C ASN A 49 5.19 12.25 -21.33
N LEU A 50 5.87 11.22 -20.84
CA LEU A 50 6.85 11.34 -19.77
C LEU A 50 8.03 12.24 -20.16
N ASP A 51 8.40 12.26 -21.45
CA ASP A 51 9.53 13.05 -21.95
C ASP A 51 9.34 14.55 -21.73
N ASN A 52 8.08 15.01 -21.71
CA ASN A 52 7.72 16.41 -21.50
C ASN A 52 7.89 16.88 -20.05
N LEU A 53 8.10 15.98 -19.09
CA LEU A 53 8.29 16.31 -17.69
C LEU A 53 9.77 16.43 -17.33
N THR A 54 10.10 17.36 -16.45
CA THR A 54 11.44 17.46 -15.84
C THR A 54 11.65 16.34 -14.80
N ALA A 55 12.91 16.11 -14.40
CA ALA A 55 13.23 15.15 -13.34
C ALA A 55 12.55 15.52 -12.00
N ASP A 56 12.57 16.80 -11.63
CA ASP A 56 11.93 17.31 -10.41
C ASP A 56 10.40 17.12 -10.45
N GLU A 57 9.77 17.36 -11.60
CA GLU A 57 8.33 17.10 -11.75
C GLU A 57 8.02 15.61 -11.59
N CYS A 58 8.88 14.71 -12.09
CA CYS A 58 8.70 13.27 -11.91
C CYS A 58 8.80 12.87 -10.44
N LEU A 59 9.80 13.37 -9.71
CA LEU A 59 9.94 13.12 -8.26
C LEU A 59 8.73 13.64 -7.47
N VAL A 60 8.27 14.86 -7.75
CA VAL A 60 7.14 15.48 -7.05
C VAL A 60 5.81 14.83 -7.39
N ARG A 61 5.63 14.32 -8.62
CA ARG A 61 4.36 13.69 -9.04
C ARG A 61 4.31 12.20 -8.74
N PHE A 62 5.41 11.49 -8.96
CA PHE A 62 5.44 10.03 -9.01
C PHE A 62 6.29 9.40 -7.90
N ARG A 63 7.10 10.20 -7.18
CA ARG A 63 8.07 9.76 -6.14
C ARG A 63 9.29 9.00 -6.67
N PHE A 64 9.47 8.93 -7.99
CA PHE A 64 10.61 8.29 -8.63
C PHE A 64 11.33 9.29 -9.54
N GLU A 65 12.64 9.11 -9.69
CA GLU A 65 13.43 9.80 -10.70
C GLU A 65 12.93 9.43 -12.10
N LYS A 66 13.10 10.35 -13.06
CA LYS A 66 12.55 10.18 -14.41
C LYS A 66 13.05 8.90 -15.09
N ASP A 67 14.34 8.63 -14.98
CA ASP A 67 14.98 7.49 -15.63
C ASP A 67 14.57 6.15 -14.98
N ASP A 68 14.25 6.17 -13.69
CA ASP A 68 13.80 4.99 -12.96
C ASP A 68 12.35 4.59 -13.22
N ILE A 69 11.51 5.48 -13.75
CA ILE A 69 10.10 5.15 -14.05
C ILE A 69 10.00 4.04 -15.09
N SER A 70 10.82 4.12 -16.15
CA SER A 70 10.87 3.08 -17.19
C SER A 70 11.43 1.78 -16.62
N ARG A 71 12.52 1.87 -15.84
CA ARG A 71 13.14 0.73 -15.17
C ARG A 71 12.19 0.02 -14.21
N LEU A 72 11.44 0.77 -13.41
CA LEU A 72 10.37 0.27 -12.54
C LEU A 72 9.28 -0.45 -13.36
N ALA A 73 8.85 0.14 -14.47
CA ALA A 73 7.82 -0.45 -15.31
C ALA A 73 8.24 -1.82 -15.88
N ASP A 74 9.49 -1.92 -16.31
CA ASP A 74 10.09 -3.13 -16.86
C ASP A 74 10.33 -4.18 -15.76
N ALA A 75 10.85 -3.79 -14.60
CA ALA A 75 11.02 -4.68 -13.44
C ALA A 75 9.68 -5.26 -12.97
N MET A 76 8.64 -4.44 -12.91
CA MET A 76 7.27 -4.89 -12.61
C MET A 76 6.62 -5.68 -13.76
N ARG A 77 7.29 -5.80 -14.91
CA ARG A 77 6.86 -6.47 -16.14
C ARG A 77 5.54 -5.93 -16.70
N ILE A 78 5.21 -4.66 -16.47
CA ILE A 78 3.90 -4.09 -16.81
C ILE A 78 3.63 -4.27 -18.32
N PRO A 79 2.44 -4.74 -18.74
CA PRO A 79 2.15 -4.93 -20.16
C PRO A 79 2.29 -3.64 -20.97
N GLU A 80 2.77 -3.72 -22.21
CA GLU A 80 2.90 -2.56 -23.11
C GLU A 80 1.58 -1.80 -23.30
N LYS A 81 0.46 -2.52 -23.30
CA LYS A 81 -0.89 -1.96 -23.34
C LYS A 81 -1.71 -2.52 -22.18
N ILE A 82 -2.26 -1.62 -21.38
CA ILE A 82 -3.19 -1.93 -20.29
C ILE A 82 -4.59 -1.76 -20.87
N VAL A 83 -5.37 -2.84 -20.88
CA VAL A 83 -6.74 -2.86 -21.41
C VAL A 83 -7.71 -2.99 -20.25
N CYS A 84 -8.46 -1.93 -19.97
CA CYS A 84 -9.42 -1.89 -18.89
C CYS A 84 -10.75 -2.58 -19.27
N PRO A 85 -11.60 -2.96 -18.29
CA PRO A 85 -12.89 -3.61 -18.55
C PRO A 85 -13.84 -2.83 -19.46
N ASN A 86 -13.77 -1.49 -19.42
CA ASN A 86 -14.55 -0.61 -20.28
C ASN A 86 -13.91 -0.39 -21.68
N ARG A 87 -12.88 -1.17 -22.03
CA ARG A 87 -12.09 -1.10 -23.26
C ARG A 87 -11.21 0.17 -23.39
N THR A 88 -11.08 0.96 -22.33
CA THR A 88 -10.06 2.00 -22.28
C THR A 88 -8.68 1.36 -22.36
N VAL A 89 -7.80 1.94 -23.19
CA VAL A 89 -6.42 1.49 -23.35
C VAL A 89 -5.47 2.58 -22.89
N ALA A 90 -4.47 2.22 -22.10
CA ALA A 90 -3.34 3.06 -21.71
C ALA A 90 -2.01 2.39 -22.06
N SER A 91 -0.97 3.18 -22.31
CA SER A 91 0.39 2.64 -22.45
C SER A 91 0.94 2.22 -21.09
N LYS A 92 1.93 1.33 -21.10
CA LYS A 92 2.71 0.91 -19.91
C LYS A 92 3.07 2.08 -18.98
N ILE A 93 3.75 3.10 -19.54
CA ILE A 93 4.25 4.25 -18.78
C ILE A 93 3.11 5.17 -18.32
N GLU A 94 2.11 5.42 -19.18
CA GLU A 94 0.95 6.24 -18.80
C GLU A 94 0.18 5.61 -17.63
N GLY A 95 -0.08 4.30 -17.70
CA GLY A 95 -0.78 3.58 -16.64
C GLY A 95 -0.02 3.59 -15.32
N LEU A 96 1.30 3.33 -15.36
CA LEU A 96 2.16 3.43 -14.19
C LEU A 96 2.12 4.84 -13.59
N CYS A 97 2.29 5.88 -14.40
CA CYS A 97 2.29 7.27 -13.93
C CYS A 97 0.93 7.70 -13.32
N ILE A 98 -0.19 7.24 -13.90
CA ILE A 98 -1.53 7.43 -13.33
C ILE A 98 -1.61 6.79 -11.93
N MET A 99 -1.12 5.56 -11.78
CA MET A 99 -1.12 4.86 -10.50
C MET A 99 -0.24 5.57 -9.46
N LEU A 100 1.00 5.91 -9.84
CA LEU A 100 1.94 6.59 -8.96
C LEU A 100 1.42 7.96 -8.50
N GLN A 101 0.94 8.79 -9.42
CA GLN A 101 0.40 10.10 -9.06
C GLN A 101 -0.85 10.00 -8.19
N ARG A 102 -1.69 8.98 -8.42
CA ARG A 102 -2.87 8.74 -7.58
C ARG A 102 -2.51 8.34 -6.16
N PHE A 103 -1.45 7.56 -5.97
CA PHE A 103 -0.96 7.21 -4.63
C PHE A 103 -0.22 8.36 -3.94
N ALA A 104 0.56 9.13 -4.70
CA ALA A 104 1.45 10.16 -4.18
C ALA A 104 0.73 11.29 -3.41
N TYR A 105 -0.52 11.60 -3.77
CA TYR A 105 -1.30 12.65 -3.13
C TYR A 105 -2.82 12.41 -3.26
N PRO A 106 -3.66 12.79 -2.27
CA PRO A 106 -5.12 12.70 -2.35
C PRO A 106 -5.73 13.77 -3.25
N ASN A 107 -5.35 13.78 -4.52
CA ASN A 107 -6.00 14.59 -5.55
C ASN A 107 -7.40 14.02 -5.87
N ARG A 108 -8.23 14.74 -6.62
CA ARG A 108 -9.37 14.15 -7.32
C ARG A 108 -8.92 13.74 -8.73
N TYR A 109 -9.63 12.82 -9.36
CA TYR A 109 -9.34 12.47 -10.76
C TYR A 109 -9.46 13.67 -11.70
N CYS A 110 -10.36 14.61 -11.44
CA CYS A 110 -10.48 15.84 -12.23
C CYS A 110 -9.20 16.68 -12.22
N ASP A 111 -8.46 16.68 -11.11
CA ASP A 111 -7.21 17.42 -10.96
C ASP A 111 -6.06 16.77 -11.79
N MET A 112 -6.24 15.53 -12.26
CA MET A 112 -5.28 14.80 -13.11
C MET A 112 -5.58 14.94 -14.61
N VAL A 113 -6.78 15.40 -14.99
CA VAL A 113 -7.24 15.44 -16.39
C VAL A 113 -6.28 16.22 -17.28
N SER A 114 -5.81 17.38 -16.82
CA SER A 114 -4.90 18.24 -17.58
C SER A 114 -3.54 17.61 -17.84
N CYS A 115 -3.09 16.73 -16.94
CA CYS A 115 -1.81 16.05 -17.06
C CYS A 115 -1.86 14.86 -18.03
N PHE A 116 -2.97 14.15 -18.09
CA PHE A 116 -3.06 12.90 -18.86
C PHE A 116 -3.89 13.00 -20.15
N GLY A 117 -4.70 14.06 -20.33
CA GLY A 117 -5.60 14.16 -21.47
C GLY A 117 -6.63 13.02 -21.52
N ARG A 118 -7.09 12.62 -20.33
CA ARG A 118 -8.02 11.50 -20.07
C ARG A 118 -9.24 11.98 -19.31
N SER A 119 -10.39 11.41 -19.59
CA SER A 119 -11.58 11.65 -18.79
C SER A 119 -11.42 11.09 -17.37
N VAL A 120 -12.20 11.61 -16.41
CA VAL A 120 -12.24 11.10 -15.03
C VAL A 120 -12.53 9.60 -14.97
N SER A 121 -13.42 9.11 -15.83
CA SER A 121 -13.76 7.68 -15.91
C SER A 121 -12.58 6.85 -16.39
N GLU A 122 -11.89 7.27 -17.46
CA GLU A 122 -10.70 6.56 -17.95
C GLU A 122 -9.60 6.49 -16.87
N LEU A 123 -9.31 7.60 -16.19
CA LEU A 123 -8.32 7.65 -15.11
C LEU A 123 -8.67 6.66 -13.98
N CYS A 124 -9.94 6.58 -13.60
CA CYS A 124 -10.40 5.64 -12.58
C CYS A 124 -10.24 4.18 -13.03
N TYR A 125 -10.62 3.85 -14.26
CA TYR A 125 -10.46 2.48 -14.79
C TYR A 125 -8.98 2.08 -14.89
N ILE A 126 -8.13 2.96 -15.42
CA ILE A 126 -6.69 2.69 -15.55
C ILE A 126 -6.03 2.51 -14.18
N PHE A 127 -6.36 3.36 -13.20
CA PHE A 127 -5.84 3.24 -11.84
C PHE A 127 -6.19 1.89 -11.20
N ASN A 128 -7.47 1.49 -11.25
CA ASN A 128 -7.88 0.23 -10.63
C ASN A 128 -7.28 -0.98 -11.36
N GLU A 129 -7.21 -0.95 -12.70
CA GLU A 129 -6.57 -2.01 -13.49
C GLU A 129 -5.09 -2.16 -13.13
N MET A 130 -4.37 -1.04 -12.95
CA MET A 130 -2.96 -1.07 -12.54
C MET A 130 -2.75 -1.62 -11.13
N VAL A 131 -3.63 -1.28 -10.20
CA VAL A 131 -3.64 -1.85 -8.85
C VAL A 131 -3.90 -3.37 -8.90
N ASP A 132 -4.80 -3.81 -9.77
CA ASP A 132 -5.16 -5.22 -9.95
C ASP A 132 -4.02 -6.02 -10.58
N ILE A 133 -3.42 -5.53 -11.68
CA ILE A 133 -2.26 -6.13 -12.33
C ILE A 133 -1.10 -6.27 -11.34
N THR A 134 -0.80 -5.20 -10.60
CA THR A 134 0.31 -5.19 -9.63
C THR A 134 0.05 -6.18 -8.50
N SER A 135 -1.14 -6.17 -7.93
CA SER A 135 -1.49 -7.07 -6.83
C SER A 135 -1.49 -8.54 -7.27
N LEU A 136 -2.00 -8.84 -8.46
CA LEU A 136 -2.07 -10.21 -8.97
C LEU A 136 -0.68 -10.77 -9.26
N ARG A 137 0.17 -9.97 -9.89
CA ARG A 137 1.50 -10.42 -10.32
C ARG A 137 2.49 -10.48 -9.16
N HIS A 138 2.47 -9.48 -8.27
CA HIS A 138 3.53 -9.26 -7.28
C HIS A 138 3.10 -9.44 -5.83
N GLY A 139 1.82 -9.76 -5.58
CA GLY A 139 1.31 -9.96 -4.21
C GLY A 139 2.04 -11.05 -3.42
N HIS A 140 2.59 -12.06 -4.11
CA HIS A 140 3.37 -13.14 -3.52
C HIS A 140 4.67 -12.64 -2.84
N LEU A 141 5.26 -11.53 -3.30
CA LEU A 141 6.46 -10.91 -2.71
C LEU A 141 6.22 -10.36 -1.30
N LEU A 142 4.96 -10.20 -0.89
CA LEU A 142 4.58 -9.81 0.47
C LEU A 142 3.98 -10.98 1.27
N GLN A 143 3.95 -12.19 0.73
CA GLN A 143 3.30 -13.35 1.34
C GLN A 143 4.23 -14.55 1.53
N SER A 144 5.32 -14.61 0.75
CA SER A 144 6.31 -15.69 0.78
C SER A 144 7.62 -15.23 1.42
N PHE A 145 8.22 -16.08 2.25
CA PHE A 145 9.60 -15.91 2.71
C PHE A 145 10.61 -16.59 1.77
N ASP A 146 10.13 -17.39 0.82
CA ASP A 146 10.95 -18.01 -0.22
C ASP A 146 11.29 -16.98 -1.31
N GLN A 147 12.21 -16.09 -0.98
CA GLN A 147 12.74 -15.05 -1.86
C GLN A 147 14.27 -15.04 -1.74
N GLU A 148 15.00 -14.72 -2.81
CA GLU A 148 16.47 -14.76 -2.81
C GLU A 148 17.10 -13.87 -1.73
N TRP A 149 16.50 -12.70 -1.49
CA TRP A 149 16.98 -11.75 -0.48
C TRP A 149 16.61 -12.15 0.96
N LEU A 150 15.84 -13.23 1.15
CA LEU A 150 15.45 -13.81 2.44
C LEU A 150 16.09 -15.20 2.70
N GLN A 151 17.11 -15.58 1.93
CA GLN A 151 17.83 -16.83 2.12
C GLN A 151 18.69 -16.82 3.41
N PRO A 152 19.02 -18.00 3.99
CA PRO A 152 19.70 -18.11 5.29
C PRO A 152 20.96 -17.24 5.47
N ASN A 153 21.78 -17.12 4.41
CA ASN A 153 22.97 -16.27 4.41
C ASN A 153 22.62 -14.79 4.61
N ASN A 154 21.54 -14.31 3.97
CA ASN A 154 21.09 -12.94 4.08
C ASN A 154 20.40 -12.70 5.43
N LEU A 155 19.58 -13.64 5.91
CA LEU A 155 18.96 -13.53 7.24
C LEU A 155 20.01 -13.46 8.35
N LYS A 156 21.10 -14.23 8.25
CA LYS A 156 22.20 -14.15 9.21
C LYS A 156 22.89 -12.78 9.17
N LYS A 157 23.19 -12.24 7.99
CA LYS A 157 23.71 -10.85 7.86
C LYS A 157 22.79 -9.82 8.50
N TYR A 158 21.48 -9.97 8.31
CA TYR A 158 20.50 -9.08 8.94
C TYR A 158 20.53 -9.22 10.46
N ALA A 159 20.63 -10.45 10.98
CA ALA A 159 20.75 -10.68 12.42
C ALA A 159 22.01 -10.07 13.03
N ASP A 160 23.14 -10.20 12.35
CA ASP A 160 24.40 -9.60 12.78
C ASP A 160 24.30 -8.07 12.83
N ALA A 161 23.77 -7.45 11.77
CA ALA A 161 23.58 -6.00 11.71
C ALA A 161 22.64 -5.46 12.82
N VAL A 162 21.58 -6.21 13.16
CA VAL A 162 20.67 -5.84 14.25
C VAL A 162 21.38 -5.90 15.59
N TYR A 163 22.19 -6.92 15.84
CA TYR A 163 22.95 -7.07 17.08
C TYR A 163 24.02 -5.98 17.23
N GLU A 164 24.79 -5.72 16.16
CA GLU A 164 25.80 -4.66 16.12
C GLU A 164 25.22 -3.27 16.39
N ASN A 165 23.95 -3.04 16.01
CA ASN A 165 23.21 -1.81 16.32
C ASN A 165 22.56 -1.79 17.72
N GLY A 166 22.96 -2.71 18.60
CA GLY A 166 22.52 -2.77 19.98
C GLY A 166 21.19 -3.50 20.18
N GLY A 167 20.84 -4.42 19.27
CA GLY A 167 19.80 -5.42 19.49
C GLY A 167 20.14 -6.34 20.66
N ALA A 168 19.12 -6.90 21.33
CA ALA A 168 19.32 -7.67 22.56
C ALA A 168 19.87 -9.09 22.32
N LEU A 169 19.63 -9.65 21.14
CA LEU A 169 19.92 -11.03 20.76
C LEU A 169 20.67 -11.05 19.42
N GLU A 170 21.62 -11.98 19.30
CA GLU A 170 22.49 -12.18 18.14
C GLU A 170 21.81 -12.83 16.93
N ASN A 171 20.56 -13.25 17.09
CA ASN A 171 19.82 -14.01 16.09
C ASN A 171 18.53 -13.32 15.61
N CYS A 172 18.39 -12.00 15.79
CA CYS A 172 17.20 -11.27 15.38
C CYS A 172 17.38 -10.58 14.02
N TRP A 173 16.71 -11.04 12.97
CA TRP A 173 16.90 -10.50 11.61
C TRP A 173 15.88 -9.44 11.17
N GLY A 174 14.80 -9.27 11.93
CA GLY A 174 13.70 -8.41 11.53
C GLY A 174 12.67 -8.14 12.62
N PHE A 175 11.61 -7.46 12.26
CA PHE A 175 10.65 -6.86 13.19
C PHE A 175 9.22 -7.08 12.71
N VAL A 176 8.33 -7.49 13.62
CA VAL A 176 6.89 -7.61 13.34
C VAL A 176 6.09 -6.59 14.13
N ASP A 177 5.12 -5.98 13.46
CA ASP A 177 4.14 -5.14 14.13
C ASP A 177 2.81 -5.06 13.36
N GLY A 178 1.76 -4.68 14.07
CA GLY A 178 0.44 -4.36 13.53
C GLY A 178 0.33 -2.89 13.19
N THR A 179 -0.32 -2.56 12.08
CA THR A 179 -0.65 -1.17 11.71
C THR A 179 -2.15 -1.01 11.49
N VAL A 180 -2.69 0.07 12.02
CA VAL A 180 -4.11 0.45 11.90
C VAL A 180 -4.23 1.47 10.79
N ARG A 181 -4.95 1.16 9.72
CA ARG A 181 -5.20 2.09 8.60
C ARG A 181 -6.60 2.70 8.71
N PRO A 182 -6.71 3.98 9.10
CA PRO A 182 -7.99 4.66 9.21
C PRO A 182 -8.72 4.71 7.87
N ILE A 183 -10.02 4.52 7.90
CA ILE A 183 -10.90 4.56 6.72
C ILE A 183 -12.05 5.53 6.96
N CYS A 184 -12.78 5.82 5.89
CA CYS A 184 -14.03 6.54 5.96
C CYS A 184 -15.02 5.73 6.80
N ARG A 185 -15.85 6.40 7.59
CA ARG A 185 -16.89 5.73 8.39
C ARG A 185 -17.78 4.92 7.45
N PRO A 186 -17.81 3.58 7.56
CA PRO A 186 -18.63 2.77 6.67
C PRO A 186 -20.13 3.00 6.92
N THR A 187 -20.97 2.89 5.90
CA THR A 187 -22.43 2.96 6.09
C THR A 187 -22.95 1.71 6.80
N LYS A 188 -22.41 0.52 6.46
CA LYS A 188 -22.74 -0.78 7.04
C LYS A 188 -21.58 -1.32 7.88
N ASN A 189 -21.85 -2.19 8.86
CA ASN A 189 -20.84 -2.89 9.66
C ASN A 189 -19.84 -1.99 10.43
N GLN A 190 -20.27 -0.79 10.82
CA GLN A 190 -19.42 0.19 11.54
C GLN A 190 -18.73 -0.39 12.77
N LYS A 191 -19.47 -1.13 13.62
CA LYS A 191 -18.94 -1.76 14.84
C LYS A 191 -17.79 -2.73 14.56
N VAL A 192 -17.78 -3.35 13.38
CA VAL A 192 -16.75 -4.32 12.98
C VAL A 192 -15.46 -3.59 12.57
N ALA A 193 -15.59 -2.48 11.84
CA ALA A 193 -14.46 -1.64 11.43
C ALA A 193 -13.94 -0.73 12.55
N TYR A 194 -14.69 -0.51 13.62
CA TYR A 194 -14.29 0.42 14.67
C TYR A 194 -13.16 -0.14 15.54
N ASN A 195 -12.00 0.52 15.52
CA ASN A 195 -10.88 0.24 16.40
C ASN A 195 -11.06 1.02 17.71
N ARG A 196 -11.31 0.32 18.81
CA ARG A 196 -11.56 0.94 20.12
C ARG A 196 -10.36 1.71 20.67
N HIS A 197 -9.14 1.21 20.44
CA HIS A 197 -7.92 1.79 20.97
C HIS A 197 -7.57 3.12 20.28
N LYS A 198 -7.61 3.16 18.94
CA LYS A 198 -7.35 4.36 18.14
C LYS A 198 -8.59 5.26 17.97
N LYS A 199 -9.77 4.81 18.42
CA LYS A 199 -11.07 5.53 18.34
C LYS A 199 -11.44 5.98 16.92
N VAL A 200 -11.14 5.13 15.92
CA VAL A 200 -11.42 5.40 14.49
C VAL A 200 -11.96 4.15 13.80
N HIS A 201 -12.66 4.32 12.69
CA HIS A 201 -12.95 3.21 11.77
C HIS A 201 -11.68 2.90 10.98
N ALA A 202 -11.30 1.63 10.93
CA ALA A 202 -10.04 1.21 10.34
C ALA A 202 -10.11 -0.22 9.80
N ILE A 203 -9.15 -0.54 8.94
CA ILE A 203 -8.68 -1.90 8.68
C ILE A 203 -7.31 -2.07 9.31
N LYS A 204 -6.90 -3.30 9.62
CA LYS A 204 -5.58 -3.59 10.17
C LYS A 204 -4.75 -4.45 9.23
N PHE A 205 -3.45 -4.29 9.34
CA PHE A 205 -2.44 -5.15 8.73
C PHE A 205 -1.41 -5.56 9.77
N GLN A 206 -0.78 -6.70 9.57
CA GLN A 206 0.42 -7.14 10.28
C GLN A 206 1.54 -7.24 9.26
N SER A 207 2.73 -6.78 9.60
CA SER A 207 3.84 -6.82 8.66
C SER A 207 5.13 -7.23 9.34
N VAL A 208 5.95 -8.00 8.62
CA VAL A 208 7.34 -8.27 8.97
C VAL A 208 8.23 -7.42 8.08
N VAL A 209 9.15 -6.71 8.71
CA VAL A 209 10.16 -5.87 8.09
C VAL A 209 11.53 -6.46 8.39
N ALA A 210 12.35 -6.66 7.37
CA ALA A 210 13.73 -7.10 7.51
C ALA A 210 14.65 -5.92 7.89
N ALA A 211 15.81 -6.21 8.47
CA ALA A 211 16.79 -5.18 8.83
C ALA A 211 17.31 -4.38 7.62
N ASN A 212 17.29 -4.94 6.40
CA ASN A 212 17.60 -4.19 5.18
C ASN A 212 16.48 -3.22 4.75
N GLY A 213 15.47 -3.01 5.60
CA GLY A 213 14.39 -2.09 5.36
C GLY A 213 13.29 -2.61 4.45
N LEU A 214 13.38 -3.78 3.84
CA LEU A 214 12.29 -4.30 3.00
C LEU A 214 11.17 -4.94 3.83
N ILE A 215 9.93 -4.78 3.35
CA ILE A 215 8.78 -5.51 3.87
C ILE A 215 8.86 -6.95 3.35
N ALA A 216 9.11 -7.90 4.24
CA ALA A 216 9.20 -9.33 3.95
C ALA A 216 7.82 -10.01 3.93
N ASN A 217 6.88 -9.51 4.75
CA ASN A 217 5.53 -10.05 4.81
C ASN A 217 4.51 -8.95 5.12
N LEU A 218 3.32 -9.05 4.54
CA LEU A 218 2.16 -8.21 4.84
C LEU A 218 0.88 -9.05 4.85
N PHE A 219 0.33 -9.26 6.04
CA PHE A 219 -0.96 -9.89 6.24
C PHE A 219 -2.08 -8.87 6.47
N GLY A 220 -3.18 -9.03 5.74
CA GLY A 220 -4.37 -8.20 5.82
C GLY A 220 -5.01 -8.00 4.45
N PRO A 221 -6.06 -7.16 4.35
CA PRO A 221 -6.68 -6.41 5.43
C PRO A 221 -7.51 -7.29 6.38
N VAL A 222 -7.56 -6.93 7.66
CA VAL A 222 -8.53 -7.48 8.64
C VAL A 222 -9.33 -6.39 9.33
N GLU A 223 -10.38 -6.76 10.06
CA GLU A 223 -11.28 -5.78 10.65
C GLU A 223 -10.61 -4.96 11.77
N GLY A 224 -10.90 -3.66 11.83
CA GLY A 224 -10.25 -2.71 12.74
C GLY A 224 -10.27 -3.09 14.23
N LYS A 225 -11.27 -3.86 14.67
CA LYS A 225 -11.42 -4.33 16.07
C LYS A 225 -10.49 -5.48 16.46
N ARG A 226 -9.78 -6.11 15.51
CA ARG A 226 -8.98 -7.32 15.78
C ARG A 226 -7.72 -7.02 16.58
N HIS A 227 -7.39 -7.90 17.52
CA HIS A 227 -6.15 -7.86 18.29
C HIS A 227 -4.99 -8.47 17.49
N ASP A 228 -3.78 -7.96 17.68
CA ASP A 228 -2.57 -8.37 16.94
C ASP A 228 -2.22 -9.85 17.17
N ALA A 229 -2.38 -10.36 18.39
CA ALA A 229 -2.18 -11.78 18.69
C ALA A 229 -3.10 -12.70 17.84
N ARG A 230 -4.34 -12.27 17.54
CA ARG A 230 -5.24 -13.04 16.67
C ARG A 230 -4.83 -12.94 15.21
N MET A 231 -4.29 -11.80 14.79
CA MET A 231 -3.73 -11.63 13.44
C MET A 231 -2.53 -12.55 13.22
N LEU A 232 -1.67 -12.72 14.24
CA LEU A 232 -0.55 -13.67 14.19
C LEU A 232 -1.01 -15.11 13.93
N THR A 233 -2.10 -15.54 14.57
CA THR A 233 -2.63 -16.88 14.30
C THR A 233 -3.24 -16.98 12.90
N MET A 234 -3.99 -15.96 12.46
CA MET A 234 -4.66 -15.96 11.16
C MET A 234 -3.71 -15.87 9.97
N SER A 235 -2.54 -15.24 10.15
CA SER A 235 -1.55 -15.03 9.09
C SER A 235 -0.75 -16.29 8.75
N GLY A 236 -0.72 -17.28 9.65
CA GLY A 236 0.19 -18.42 9.51
C GLY A 236 1.67 -18.05 9.65
N LEU A 237 1.98 -16.82 10.11
CA LEU A 237 3.33 -16.29 10.14
C LEU A 237 4.30 -17.16 10.96
N LEU A 238 3.87 -17.71 12.09
CA LEU A 238 4.72 -18.58 12.90
C LEU A 238 5.17 -19.84 12.15
N THR A 239 4.30 -20.42 11.32
CA THR A 239 4.62 -21.59 10.50
C THR A 239 5.61 -21.21 9.39
N GLN A 240 5.44 -20.05 8.75
CA GLN A 240 6.40 -19.57 7.75
C GLN A 240 7.78 -19.31 8.38
N LEU A 241 7.81 -18.69 9.57
CA LEU A 241 9.08 -18.47 10.29
C LEU A 241 9.75 -19.78 10.68
N GLU A 242 9.00 -20.77 11.16
CA GLU A 242 9.54 -22.10 11.50
C GLU A 242 10.12 -22.85 10.28
N GLN A 243 9.67 -22.52 9.06
CA GLN A 243 10.18 -23.13 7.83
C GLN A 243 11.39 -22.39 7.26
N HIS A 244 11.43 -21.07 7.38
CA HIS A 244 12.37 -20.23 6.62
C HIS A 244 13.34 -19.42 7.48
N SER A 245 13.10 -19.25 8.78
CA SER A 245 13.86 -18.34 9.65
C SER A 245 15.03 -19.05 10.33
N HIS A 246 16.00 -19.50 9.52
CA HIS A 246 17.20 -20.21 9.97
C HIS A 246 18.48 -19.57 9.44
N ALA A 247 19.56 -19.70 10.20
CA ALA A 247 20.91 -19.40 9.74
C ALA A 247 21.45 -20.56 8.87
N PRO A 248 22.58 -20.37 8.16
CA PRO A 248 23.14 -21.40 7.28
C PRO A 248 23.48 -22.73 7.97
N ASP A 249 23.74 -22.70 9.27
CA ASP A 249 24.00 -23.89 10.10
C ASP A 249 22.72 -24.57 10.62
N GLY A 250 21.54 -24.07 10.23
CA GLY A 250 20.23 -24.54 10.67
C GLY A 250 19.77 -23.95 12.00
N SER A 251 20.59 -23.16 12.70
CA SER A 251 20.19 -22.54 13.96
C SER A 251 19.01 -21.58 13.76
N PRO A 252 18.05 -21.52 14.69
CA PRO A 252 16.86 -20.70 14.53
C PRO A 252 17.20 -19.21 14.69
N LEU A 253 16.75 -18.42 13.72
CA LEU A 253 16.71 -16.96 13.79
C LEU A 253 15.33 -16.50 14.21
N CYS A 254 15.24 -15.34 14.86
CA CYS A 254 13.98 -14.77 15.33
C CYS A 254 13.71 -13.38 14.71
N ILE A 255 12.49 -12.91 14.90
CA ILE A 255 12.12 -11.51 14.73
C ILE A 255 11.62 -10.94 16.06
N TYR A 256 11.69 -9.62 16.21
CA TYR A 256 11.15 -8.96 17.39
C TYR A 256 9.75 -8.42 17.16
N GLY A 257 8.83 -8.77 18.06
CA GLY A 257 7.47 -8.27 18.12
C GLY A 257 7.26 -7.28 19.27
N ASP A 258 6.13 -6.61 19.24
CA ASP A 258 5.63 -5.84 20.38
C ASP A 258 5.29 -6.74 21.60
N PRO A 259 4.98 -6.13 22.76
CA PRO A 259 4.52 -6.86 23.93
C PRO A 259 3.14 -7.53 23.79
N ALA A 260 2.40 -7.38 22.69
CA ALA A 260 1.15 -8.10 22.49
C ALA A 260 1.39 -9.52 21.95
N TYR A 261 2.53 -9.76 21.29
CA TYR A 261 2.89 -11.07 20.76
C TYR A 261 3.33 -12.09 21.83
N PRO A 262 3.17 -13.40 21.55
CA PRO A 262 3.66 -14.47 22.41
C PRO A 262 5.16 -14.71 22.20
N LEU A 263 5.86 -15.14 23.25
CA LEU A 263 7.24 -15.62 23.15
C LEU A 263 7.26 -16.99 22.45
N ARG A 264 8.07 -17.11 21.39
CA ARG A 264 8.33 -18.31 20.60
C ARG A 264 9.79 -18.29 20.14
N VAL A 265 10.31 -19.43 19.70
CA VAL A 265 11.69 -19.54 19.17
C VAL A 265 11.96 -18.47 18.12
N HIS A 266 11.10 -18.36 17.10
CA HIS A 266 11.25 -17.40 16.00
C HIS A 266 10.59 -16.03 16.25
N LEU A 267 9.96 -15.80 17.42
CA LEU A 267 9.29 -14.53 17.73
C LEU A 267 9.55 -14.14 19.19
N GLN A 268 10.41 -13.14 19.38
CA GLN A 268 10.78 -12.63 20.69
C GLN A 268 10.04 -11.32 20.97
N SER A 269 9.68 -11.08 22.23
CA SER A 269 8.93 -9.90 22.67
C SER A 269 9.53 -9.34 23.97
N PRO A 270 9.32 -8.05 24.28
CA PRO A 270 9.78 -7.47 25.54
C PRO A 270 9.16 -8.16 26.77
N TYR A 271 9.86 -8.11 27.90
CA TYR A 271 9.31 -8.48 29.20
C TYR A 271 8.12 -7.58 29.55
N LYS A 272 7.00 -8.17 30.01
CA LYS A 272 5.72 -7.47 30.26
C LYS A 272 5.43 -7.16 31.73
N ASN A 273 6.30 -7.63 32.64
CA ASN A 273 6.02 -7.62 34.07
C ASN A 273 6.12 -6.19 34.63
N ASN A 274 5.29 -5.85 35.63
CA ASN A 274 5.30 -4.50 36.23
C ASN A 274 6.57 -4.22 37.06
N ASN A 275 7.17 -5.25 37.68
CA ASN A 275 8.39 -5.13 38.48
C ASN A 275 9.59 -5.64 37.67
N GLN A 276 10.02 -4.86 36.68
CA GLN A 276 11.15 -5.24 35.83
C GLN A 276 12.47 -5.05 36.59
N THR A 277 13.33 -6.09 36.56
CA THR A 277 14.72 -5.95 37.00
C THR A 277 15.46 -5.00 36.05
N ASP A 278 16.58 -4.44 36.48
CA ASP A 278 17.35 -3.54 35.61
C ASP A 278 17.88 -4.25 34.36
N ALA A 279 18.18 -5.55 34.46
CA ALA A 279 18.50 -6.39 33.30
C ALA A 279 17.33 -6.52 32.32
N GLN A 280 16.09 -6.70 32.82
CA GLN A 280 14.89 -6.75 31.96
C GLN A 280 14.60 -5.40 31.30
N LYS A 281 14.81 -4.28 32.02
CA LYS A 281 14.69 -2.94 31.44
C LYS A 281 15.75 -2.71 30.36
N ALA A 282 16.99 -3.12 30.60
CA ALA A 282 18.07 -3.04 29.62
C ALA A 282 17.73 -3.84 28.35
N PHE A 283 17.25 -5.08 28.51
CA PHE A 283 16.77 -5.92 27.40
C PHE A 283 15.63 -5.28 26.61
N ASN A 284 14.62 -4.74 27.31
CA ASN A 284 13.49 -4.06 26.67
C ASN A 284 13.95 -2.81 25.92
N THR A 285 14.92 -2.08 26.48
CA THR A 285 15.48 -0.86 25.88
C THR A 285 16.26 -1.18 24.61
N SER A 286 17.11 -2.21 24.62
CA SER A 286 17.85 -2.66 23.42
C SER A 286 16.91 -3.16 22.33
N MET A 287 15.91 -3.98 22.68
CA MET A 287 14.90 -4.46 21.74
C MET A 287 14.08 -3.29 21.14
N SER A 288 13.65 -2.33 21.97
CA SER A 288 12.89 -1.16 21.49
C SER A 288 13.70 -0.26 20.58
N ARG A 289 15.00 -0.11 20.82
CA ARG A 289 15.91 0.71 20.02
C ARG A 289 15.92 0.28 18.55
N VAL A 290 16.08 -1.02 18.29
CA VAL A 290 16.16 -1.54 16.92
C VAL A 290 14.77 -1.73 16.29
N ARG A 291 13.75 -2.03 17.10
CA ARG A 291 12.36 -2.21 16.63
C ARG A 291 11.73 -0.95 16.06
N VAL A 292 12.19 0.25 16.42
CA VAL A 292 11.66 1.52 15.91
C VAL A 292 11.64 1.57 14.36
N SER A 293 12.53 0.81 13.72
CA SER A 293 12.59 0.66 12.27
C SER A 293 11.27 0.20 11.63
N VAL A 294 10.49 -0.69 12.27
CA VAL A 294 9.18 -1.11 11.75
C VAL A 294 8.20 0.05 11.66
N GLU A 295 8.25 0.97 12.63
CA GLU A 295 7.42 2.17 12.66
C GLU A 295 7.85 3.16 11.56
N TRP A 296 9.16 3.27 11.30
CA TRP A 296 9.67 4.05 10.17
C TRP A 296 9.12 3.54 8.85
N ILE A 297 9.11 2.22 8.60
CA ILE A 297 8.54 1.67 7.35
C ILE A 297 7.06 2.01 7.21
N PHE A 298 6.27 1.89 8.28
CA PHE A 298 4.86 2.27 8.24
C PHE A 298 4.67 3.77 8.00
N GLY A 299 5.55 4.59 8.57
CA GLY A 299 5.65 6.01 8.28
C GLY A 299 5.96 6.27 6.81
N ASP A 300 6.94 5.59 6.24
CA ASP A 300 7.37 5.72 4.85
C ASP A 300 6.23 5.42 3.87
N ILE A 301 5.45 4.36 4.09
CA ILE A 301 4.32 4.04 3.19
C ILE A 301 3.36 5.24 3.11
N ILE A 302 3.02 5.83 4.25
CA ILE A 302 2.07 6.95 4.30
C ILE A 302 2.72 8.26 3.84
N GLY A 303 4.01 8.45 4.12
CA GLY A 303 4.80 9.62 3.71
C GLY A 303 4.95 9.72 2.20
N HIS A 304 5.29 8.61 1.53
CA HIS A 304 5.39 8.54 0.07
C HIS A 304 4.00 8.52 -0.59
N TRP A 305 3.06 7.74 -0.04
CA TRP A 305 1.74 7.49 -0.61
C TRP A 305 0.61 8.15 0.20
N LYS A 306 0.61 9.48 0.24
CA LYS A 306 -0.32 10.29 1.06
C LYS A 306 -1.79 10.06 0.77
N PHE A 307 -2.16 9.50 -0.39
CA PHE A 307 -3.54 9.08 -0.66
C PHE A 307 -4.08 8.15 0.43
N LEU A 308 -3.22 7.28 0.99
CA LEU A 308 -3.57 6.32 2.03
C LEU A 308 -3.70 6.93 3.44
N ASP A 309 -3.35 8.21 3.61
CA ASP A 309 -3.63 8.95 4.85
C ASP A 309 -5.00 9.64 4.82
N PHE A 310 -5.51 9.91 3.61
CA PHE A 310 -6.75 10.64 3.43
C PHE A 310 -7.97 9.74 3.60
N LYS A 311 -8.26 9.37 4.85
CA LYS A 311 -9.34 8.43 5.20
C LYS A 311 -10.71 8.75 4.60
N LYS A 312 -11.02 10.02 4.27
CA LYS A 312 -12.31 10.40 3.66
C LYS A 312 -12.53 9.73 2.29
N ASP A 313 -11.46 9.43 1.56
CA ASP A 313 -11.51 8.76 0.26
C ASP A 313 -11.34 7.24 0.35
N LEU A 314 -10.87 6.74 1.50
CA LEU A 314 -10.72 5.31 1.76
C LEU A 314 -12.07 4.71 2.19
N LYS A 315 -12.96 4.50 1.23
CA LYS A 315 -14.33 4.02 1.46
C LYS A 315 -14.43 2.53 1.16
N LEU A 316 -14.67 1.72 2.19
CA LEU A 316 -14.94 0.28 2.02
C LEU A 316 -16.20 0.07 1.17
N GLY A 317 -16.13 -0.88 0.24
CA GLY A 317 -17.21 -1.19 -0.70
C GLY A 317 -17.25 -0.29 -1.94
N LEU A 318 -16.52 0.83 -1.94
CA LEU A 318 -16.37 1.72 -3.11
C LEU A 318 -14.94 1.73 -3.67
N SER A 319 -13.97 1.28 -2.87
CA SER A 319 -12.56 1.21 -3.25
C SER A 319 -11.91 -0.03 -2.63
N ALA A 320 -10.93 -0.60 -3.33
CA ALA A 320 -10.18 -1.75 -2.86
C ALA A 320 -9.07 -1.33 -1.89
N VAL A 321 -9.42 -0.65 -0.78
CA VAL A 321 -8.47 -0.04 0.17
C VAL A 321 -7.41 -1.05 0.64
N GLY A 322 -7.81 -2.30 0.89
CA GLY A 322 -6.90 -3.38 1.27
C GLY A 322 -5.80 -3.64 0.24
N LYS A 323 -6.23 -3.80 -1.02
CA LYS A 323 -5.35 -4.05 -2.16
C LYS A 323 -4.46 -2.83 -2.45
N GLN A 324 -5.03 -1.63 -2.36
CA GLN A 324 -4.29 -0.37 -2.52
C GLN A 324 -3.15 -0.25 -1.49
N TYR A 325 -3.38 -0.64 -0.24
CA TYR A 325 -2.32 -0.63 0.78
C TYR A 325 -1.21 -1.65 0.48
N ALA A 326 -1.56 -2.86 0.02
CA ALA A 326 -0.57 -3.86 -0.38
C ALA A 326 0.26 -3.42 -1.59
N VAL A 327 -0.37 -2.81 -2.60
CA VAL A 327 0.35 -2.23 -3.75
C VAL A 327 1.27 -1.08 -3.33
N ALA A 328 0.83 -0.22 -2.42
CA ALA A 328 1.69 0.83 -1.88
C ALA A 328 2.89 0.28 -1.09
N ALA A 329 2.72 -0.85 -0.39
CA ALA A 329 3.83 -1.55 0.27
C ALA A 329 4.84 -2.10 -0.74
N LEU A 330 4.38 -2.70 -1.85
CA LEU A 330 5.26 -3.13 -2.96
C LEU A 330 6.03 -1.95 -3.57
N LEU A 331 5.33 -0.84 -3.87
CA LEU A 331 5.96 0.36 -4.41
C LEU A 331 6.94 1.00 -3.42
N ARG A 332 6.69 0.88 -2.11
CA ARG A 332 7.63 1.32 -1.07
C ARG A 332 8.88 0.44 -1.02
N ASN A 333 8.75 -0.86 -1.20
CA ASN A 333 9.92 -1.74 -1.38
C ASN A 333 10.69 -1.38 -2.65
N ALA A 334 10.00 -1.04 -3.76
CA ALA A 334 10.65 -0.55 -4.98
C ALA A 334 11.46 0.74 -4.74
N LEU A 335 10.88 1.73 -4.02
CA LEU A 335 11.61 2.93 -3.60
C LEU A 335 12.85 2.59 -2.78
N THR A 336 12.75 1.61 -1.89
CA THR A 336 13.89 1.18 -1.05
C THR A 336 14.98 0.51 -1.89
N CYS A 337 14.61 -0.29 -2.89
CA CYS A 337 15.58 -0.93 -3.79
C CYS A 337 16.33 0.08 -4.67
N LEU A 338 15.70 1.21 -5.02
CA LEU A 338 16.31 2.24 -5.86
C LEU A 338 17.08 3.29 -5.05
N TYR A 339 16.55 3.71 -3.90
CA TYR A 339 17.03 4.90 -3.18
C TYR A 339 17.43 4.63 -1.73
N GLY A 340 17.28 3.38 -1.25
CA GLY A 340 17.43 3.05 0.16
C GLY A 340 16.28 3.59 1.03
N SER A 341 16.48 3.55 2.34
CA SER A 341 15.55 4.09 3.35
C SER A 341 16.29 4.45 4.63
N THR A 342 15.59 5.07 5.58
CA THR A 342 16.12 5.29 6.93
C THR A 342 16.63 3.99 7.56
N THR A 343 15.93 2.88 7.33
CA THR A 343 16.29 1.56 7.89
C THR A 343 17.53 0.97 7.23
N THR A 344 17.70 1.09 5.91
CA THR A 344 18.93 0.61 5.22
C THR A 344 20.16 1.34 5.74
N ASN A 345 20.04 2.66 5.95
CA ASN A 345 21.12 3.49 6.47
C ASN A 345 21.40 3.19 7.94
N TYR A 346 20.36 2.93 8.73
CA TYR A 346 20.50 2.64 10.16
C TYR A 346 21.25 1.32 10.41
N PHE A 347 20.97 0.28 9.63
CA PHE A 347 21.62 -1.03 9.77
C PHE A 347 22.81 -1.24 8.82
N TYR A 348 23.14 -0.26 7.96
CA TYR A 348 24.22 -0.36 6.96
C TYR A 348 24.09 -1.59 6.05
N LEU A 349 22.87 -1.88 5.60
CA LEU A 349 22.55 -3.04 4.77
C LEU A 349 22.14 -2.62 3.36
N GLU A 350 22.70 -3.34 2.38
CA GLU A 350 22.30 -3.24 0.98
C GLU A 350 20.94 -3.92 0.74
N THR A 351 20.23 -3.44 -0.27
CA THR A 351 19.01 -4.06 -0.79
C THR A 351 19.28 -4.79 -2.10
N PRO A 352 18.47 -5.80 -2.45
CA PRO A 352 18.46 -6.28 -3.83
C PRO A 352 18.19 -5.13 -4.80
N THR A 353 18.69 -5.27 -6.03
CA THR A 353 18.27 -4.39 -7.13
C THR A 353 16.77 -4.51 -7.37
N ILE A 354 16.16 -3.50 -8.00
CA ILE A 354 14.73 -3.54 -8.29
C ILE A 354 14.37 -4.73 -9.21
N GLU A 355 15.25 -5.10 -10.13
CA GLU A 355 15.10 -6.27 -10.98
C GLU A 355 15.11 -7.56 -10.16
N GLN A 356 16.05 -7.72 -9.21
CA GLN A 356 16.10 -8.87 -8.31
C GLN A 356 14.89 -8.94 -7.38
N TYR A 357 14.38 -7.80 -6.92
CA TYR A 357 13.20 -7.79 -6.04
C TYR A 357 11.93 -8.25 -6.78
N PHE A 358 11.73 -7.79 -8.02
CA PHE A 358 10.59 -8.22 -8.84
C PHE A 358 10.88 -9.46 -9.71
N GLN A 359 12.02 -10.12 -9.50
CA GLN A 359 12.30 -11.39 -10.15
C GLN A 359 11.36 -12.47 -9.62
N THR A 360 10.59 -13.02 -10.54
CA THR A 360 9.88 -14.29 -10.41
C THR A 360 10.12 -15.14 -11.63
#